data_AF-A0A535XV05-F1
#
_entry.id   AF-A0A535XV05-F1
#
_cell.length_a   1.000
_cell.length_b   1.000
_cell.length_c   1.000
_cell.angle_alpha   90.00
_cell.angle_beta   90.00
_cell.angle_gamma   90.00
#
_symmetry.space_group_name_H-M   'P 1'
#
loop_
_entity.id
_entity.type
_entity.pdbx_description
1 polymer ?
#
loop_
_entity_poly.entity_id
_entity_poly.type
_entity_poly.pdbx_seq_one_letter_code
_entity_poly.pdbx_strand_id
1 'polypeptide(L)' 'HHDDGRLALWCACPPGMRDGLLKAQPEQYFVPPYVGFRGWIGVRLDRDPDWDDVERVIRDAYLAVAPRKLVAALERP' A
#
# COMPACT_ATOMS: atom_id res chain seq x y z
N HIS A 1 17.08 -1.22 -0.18
CA HIS A 1 16.64 -0.69 -1.48
C HIS A 1 17.81 -0.08 -2.22
N HIS A 2 17.65 0.40 -3.47
CA HIS A 2 18.69 0.70 -4.47
C HIS A 2 19.70 1.83 -4.11
N ASP A 3 20.16 1.87 -2.86
CA ASP A 3 21.01 2.91 -2.27
C ASP A 3 20.45 4.34 -2.44
N ASP A 4 19.14 4.44 -2.66
CA ASP A 4 18.38 5.68 -2.84
C ASP A 4 17.89 6.29 -1.52
N GLY A 5 18.31 5.70 -0.39
CA GLY A 5 17.95 6.13 0.96
C GLY A 5 16.48 5.90 1.33
N ARG A 6 15.69 5.20 0.50
CA ARG A 6 14.26 4.99 0.75
C ARG A 6 14.01 3.64 1.41
N LEU A 7 13.39 3.65 2.58
CA LEU A 7 12.74 2.45 3.14
C LEU A 7 11.25 2.54 2.82
N ALA A 8 10.74 1.63 2.00
CA ALA A 8 9.35 1.68 1.55
C ALA A 8 8.78 0.30 1.25
N LEU A 9 7.45 0.19 1.36
CA LEU A 9 6.68 -0.96 0.90
C LEU A 9 5.93 -0.60 -0.38
N TRP A 10 5.76 -1.56 -1.28
CA TRP A 10 4.84 -1.42 -2.42
C TRP A 10 3.63 -2.30 -2.18
N CYS A 11 2.46 -1.67 -2.19
CA CYS A 11 1.19 -2.27 -1.86
C CYS A 11 0.26 -2.17 -3.07
N ALA A 12 -0.48 -3.24 -3.36
CA ALA A 12 -1.62 -3.12 -4.28
C ALA A 12 -2.61 -2.11 -3.69
N CYS A 13 -3.10 -1.17 -4.48
CA CYS A 13 -4.09 -0.22 -4.01
C CYS A 13 -5.46 -0.62 -4.57
N PRO A 14 -6.52 -0.65 -3.75
CA PRO A 14 -7.87 -0.83 -4.27
C PRO A 14 -8.21 0.22 -5.34
N PRO A 15 -9.01 -0.14 -6.37
CA PRO A 15 -9.40 0.80 -7.42
C PRO A 15 -10.01 2.08 -6.85
N GLY A 16 -9.56 3.23 -7.36
CA GLY A 16 -10.07 4.55 -6.95
C GLY A 16 -9.48 5.13 -5.66
N MET A 17 -8.72 4.37 -4.86
CA MET A 17 -8.13 4.91 -3.62
C MET A 17 -6.79 5.63 -3.83
N ARG A 18 -5.97 5.15 -4.77
CA ARG A 18 -4.56 5.58 -4.90
C ARG A 18 -4.40 7.09 -5.00
N ASP A 19 -5.14 7.72 -5.91
CA ASP A 19 -4.97 9.14 -6.20
C ASP A 19 -5.44 10.03 -5.02
N GLY A 20 -6.42 9.54 -4.24
CA GLY A 20 -6.84 10.16 -2.99
C GLY A 20 -5.76 10.11 -1.92
N LEU A 21 -5.13 8.95 -1.72
CA LEU A 21 -4.02 8.77 -0.77
C LEU A 21 -2.81 9.64 -1.14
N LEU A 22 -2.43 9.65 -2.43
CA LEU A 22 -1.36 10.51 -2.94
C LEU A 22 -1.63 11.99 -2.69
N LYS A 23 -2.89 12.42 -2.85
CA LYS A 23 -3.28 13.82 -2.61
C LYS A 23 -3.32 14.15 -1.12
N ALA A 24 -3.79 13.22 -0.28
CA ALA A 24 -3.97 13.46 1.14
C ALA A 24 -2.65 13.47 1.91
N GLN A 25 -1.71 12.57 1.57
CA GLN A 25 -0.44 12.42 2.27
C GLN A 25 0.73 12.22 1.28
N PRO A 26 1.08 13.25 0.49
CA PRO A 26 2.08 13.16 -0.58
C PRO A 26 3.52 12.89 -0.09
N GLU A 27 3.83 13.19 1.17
CA GLU A 27 5.13 12.86 1.77
C GLU A 27 5.25 11.37 2.11
N GLN A 28 4.10 10.73 2.36
CA GLN A 28 3.99 9.36 2.85
C GLN A 28 3.78 8.35 1.70
N TYR A 29 3.12 8.79 0.62
CA TYR A 29 2.77 7.94 -0.51
C TYR A 29 3.36 8.42 -1.83
N PHE A 30 3.70 7.48 -2.71
CA PHE A 30 4.18 7.76 -4.06
C PHE A 30 3.74 6.69 -5.06
N VAL A 31 3.89 6.97 -6.36
CA VAL A 31 3.66 5.96 -7.41
C VAL A 31 4.94 5.14 -7.60
N PRO A 32 4.92 3.82 -7.32
CA PRO A 32 6.10 2.99 -7.46
C PRO A 32 6.43 2.75 -8.94
N PRO A 33 7.72 2.68 -9.32
CA PRO A 33 8.09 2.30 -10.67
C PRO A 33 7.60 0.88 -11.01
N TYR A 34 7.39 0.61 -12.30
CA TYR A 34 7.00 -0.68 -12.88
C TYR A 34 5.62 -1.24 -12.52
N VAL A 35 5.08 -0.97 -11.33
CA VAL A 35 3.76 -1.47 -10.91
C VAL A 35 2.77 -0.35 -10.62
N GLY A 36 3.23 0.90 -10.62
CA GLY A 36 2.37 2.06 -10.51
C GLY A 36 1.28 2.11 -11.58
N PHE A 37 1.58 1.76 -12.83
CA PHE A 37 0.56 1.71 -13.89
C PHE A 37 -0.51 0.63 -13.65
N ARG A 38 -0.23 -0.37 -12.81
CA ARG A 38 -1.19 -1.40 -12.37
C ARG A 38 -2.01 -0.98 -11.15
N GLY A 39 -1.93 0.29 -10.75
CA GLY A 39 -2.66 0.83 -9.61
C GLY A 39 -1.97 0.64 -8.26
N TRP A 40 -0.73 0.16 -8.21
CA TRP A 40 -0.02 0.00 -6.93
C TRP A 40 0.43 1.34 -6.35
N ILE A 41 0.64 1.37 -5.03
CA ILE A 41 1.09 2.54 -4.26
C ILE A 41 2.35 2.19 -3.46
N GLY A 42 3.26 3.14 -3.33
CA GLY A 42 4.44 3.06 -2.47
C GLY A 42 4.17 3.76 -1.15
N VAL A 43 4.58 3.15 -0.03
CA VAL A 43 4.41 3.64 1.35
C VAL A 43 5.79 3.87 1.96
N ARG A 44 6.10 5.10 2.41
CA ARG A 44 7.41 5.49 2.95
C ARG A 44 7.54 5.16 4.44
N LEU A 45 8.32 4.17 4.80
CA LEU A 45 8.54 3.82 6.21
C LEU A 45 9.60 4.69 6.90
N ASP A 46 10.37 5.43 6.11
CA ASP A 46 11.42 6.36 6.53
C ASP A 46 10.91 7.79 6.80
N ARG A 47 9.58 7.97 6.94
CA ARG A 47 8.91 9.26 7.14
C ARG A 47 8.07 9.34 8.42
N ASP A 48 8.39 8.49 9.38
CA ASP A 48 7.66 8.37 10.65
C ASP A 48 6.15 8.14 10.43
N PRO A 49 5.78 7.04 9.76
CA PRO A 49 4.38 6.77 9.45
C PRO A 49 3.58 6.47 10.70
N ASP A 50 2.27 6.75 10.65
CA ASP A 50 1.32 6.12 11.56
C ASP A 50 1.24 4.61 11.25
N TRP A 51 1.60 3.79 12.23
CA TRP A 51 1.64 2.33 12.08
C TRP A 51 0.25 1.71 11.90
N ASP A 52 -0.81 2.34 12.42
CA ASP A 52 -2.19 1.87 12.21
C ASP A 52 -2.59 2.06 10.74
N ASP A 53 -2.16 3.16 10.11
CA ASP A 53 -2.38 3.40 8.68
C ASP A 53 -1.56 2.43 7.83
N VAL A 54 -0.31 2.13 8.22
CA VAL A 54 0.51 1.12 7.53
C VAL A 54 -0.15 -0.25 7.59
N GLU A 55 -0.65 -0.66 8.76
CA GLU A 55 -1.38 -1.92 8.91
C GLU A 55 -2.61 -1.96 7.98
N ARG A 56 -3.43 -0.91 7.99
CA ARG A 56 -4.62 -0.81 7.11
C ARG A 56 -4.25 -0.94 5.65
N VAL A 57 -3.22 -0.22 5.19
CA VAL A 57 -2.78 -0.28 3.79
C VAL A 57 -2.28 -1.67 3.41
N ILE A 58 -1.53 -2.34 4.29
CA ILE A 58 -1.08 -3.72 4.04
C ILE A 58 -2.27 -4.68 3.97
N ARG A 59 -3.24 -4.54 4.89
CA ARG A 59 -4.44 -5.37 4.91
C ARG A 59 -5.28 -5.18 3.65
N ASP A 60 -5.55 -3.94 3.27
CA ASP A 60 -6.33 -3.62 2.06
C ASP A 60 -5.62 -4.11 0.80
N ALA A 61 -4.30 -3.97 0.74
CA ALA A 61 -3.49 -4.48 -0.35
C ALA A 61 -3.57 -6.00 -0.47
N TYR A 62 -3.51 -6.71 0.67
CA TYR A 62 -3.69 -8.15 0.68
C TYR A 62 -5.08 -8.54 0.18
N LEU A 63 -6.15 -7.93 0.72
CA LEU A 63 -7.52 -8.21 0.32
C LEU A 63 -7.78 -7.92 -1.17
N ALA A 64 -7.09 -6.93 -1.74
CA ALA A 64 -7.22 -6.56 -3.14
C ALA A 64 -6.66 -7.62 -4.12
N VAL A 65 -5.68 -8.42 -3.70
CA VAL A 65 -5.01 -9.40 -4.59
C VAL A 65 -5.14 -10.85 -4.13
N ALA A 66 -5.55 -11.09 -2.89
CA ALA A 66 -5.65 -12.43 -2.34
C ALA A 66 -6.78 -13.25 -3.01
N PRO A 67 -6.58 -14.56 -3.20
CA PRO A 67 -7.66 -15.46 -3.60
C PRO A 67 -8.84 -15.42 -2.61
N ARG A 68 -10.09 -15.50 -3.12
CA ARG A 68 -11.32 -15.44 -2.31
C ARG A 68 -11.33 -16.41 -1.12
N LYS A 69 -10.72 -17.59 -1.27
CA LYS A 69 -10.61 -18.58 -0.18
C LYS A 69 -9.80 -18.07 1.02
N LEU A 70 -8.73 -17.32 0.76
CA LEU A 70 -7.88 -16.77 1.82
C LEU A 70 -8.53 -15.55 2.47
N VAL A 71 -9.20 -14.71 1.68
CA VAL A 71 -10.01 -13.61 2.21
C VAL A 71 -11.08 -14.14 3.18
N ALA A 72 -11.85 -15.15 2.77
CA ALA A 72 -12.87 -15.75 3.63
C ALA A 72 -12.30 -16.40 4.91
N ALA A 73 -11.02 -16.80 4.92
CA ALA A 73 -10.37 -17.32 6.11
C ALA A 73 -10.02 -16.23 7.13
N LEU A 74 -9.83 -14.97 6.70
CA LEU A 74 -9.59 -13.82 7.57
C LEU A 74 -10.87 -13.25 8.20
N GLU A 75 -12.03 -13.54 7.60
CA GLU A 75 -13.35 -13.11 8.10
C GLU A 75 -13.93 -14.09 9.13
N ARG A 76 -13.30 -15.27 9.29
CA ARG A 76 -13.71 -16.24 10.29
C ARG A 76 -13.14 -15.86 11.67
N PRO A 77 -13.96 -15.89 12.73
CA PRO A 77 -13.51 -15.63 14.10
C PRO A 77 -12.53 -16.68 14.61
#